data_AF-W1Y585-F1
#
_entry.id   AF-W1Y585-F1
#
_cell.length_a   1.000
_cell.length_b   1.000
_cell.length_c   1.000
_cell.angle_alpha   90.00
_cell.angle_beta   90.00
_cell.angle_gamma   90.00
#
_symmetry.space_group_name_H-M   'P 1'
#
loop_
_entity.id
_entity.type
_entity.pdbx_description
1 polymer ?
#
loop_
_entity_poly.entity_id
_entity_poly.type
_entity_poly.pdbx_seq_one_letter_code
_entity_poly.pdbx_strand_id
1 'polypeptide(L)' 'MKSLYAATRVTLADPLHLILGARYTNWRVDTLTYSMEKNHTTPYAGLVFDINDNWSTYASYTSIFQPQNDR' A
#
# COMPACT_ATOMS: atom_id res chain seq x y z
N MET A 1 18.47 -3.24 -0.43
CA MET A 1 17.07 -3.01 -0.86
C MET A 1 16.72 -1.54 -0.65
N LYS A 2 16.08 -0.89 -1.63
CA LYS A 2 15.55 0.46 -1.47
C LYS A 2 14.02 0.38 -1.53
N SER A 3 13.33 0.97 -0.57
CA SER A 3 11.87 1.08 -0.62
C SER A 3 11.44 2.51 -0.35
N LEU A 4 10.55 3.02 -1.20
CA LEU A 4 9.91 4.31 -1.05
C LEU A 4 8.44 4.07 -0.75
N TYR A 5 7.91 4.69 0.30
CA TYR A 5 6.49 4.65 0.62
C TYR A 5 5.95 6.07 0.62
N ALA A 6 4.76 6.23 0.06
CA ALA A 6 4.01 7.47 0.12
C ALA A 6 2.56 7.13 0.42
N ALA A 7 1.97 7.84 1.36
CA ALA A 7 0.55 7.77 1.65
C ALA A 7 0.02 9.18 1.92
N THR A 8 -1.17 9.46 1.41
CA THR A 8 -1.91 10.69 1.62
C THR A 8 -3.26 10.36 2.22
N ARG A 9 -3.68 11.17 3.19
CA ARG A 9 -5.04 11.16 3.71
C ARG A 9 -5.71 12.44 3.24
N VAL A 10 -6.68 12.28 2.35
CA VAL A 10 -7.48 13.35 1.79
C VAL A 10 -8.84 13.34 2.46
N THR A 11 -9.22 14.46 3.05
CA THR A 11 -10.59 14.68 3.51
C THR A 11 -11.40 15.17 2.31
N LEU A 12 -12.29 14.33 1.79
CA LEU A 12 -13.17 14.70 0.68
C LEU A 12 -14.37 15.51 1.15
N ALA A 13 -14.87 15.20 2.34
CA ALA A 13 -15.97 15.89 3.00
C ALA A 13 -15.83 15.73 4.52
N ASP A 14 -16.61 16.47 5.31
CA ASP A 14 -16.58 16.37 6.78
C ASP A 14 -16.65 14.92 7.30
N PRO A 15 -17.54 14.04 6.78
CA PRO A 15 -17.58 12.64 7.21
C PRO A 15 -16.78 11.68 6.32
N LEU A 16 -16.11 12.13 5.26
CA LEU A 16 -15.51 11.23 4.26
C LEU A 16 -14.00 11.46 4.14
N HIS A 17 -13.25 10.45 4.57
CA HIS A 17 -11.80 10.44 4.48
C HIS A 17 -11.33 9.33 3.54
N LEU A 18 -10.52 9.69 2.56
CA LEU A 18 -9.86 8.76 1.67
C LEU A 18 -8.38 8.73 1.99
N ILE A 19 -7.85 7.53 2.18
CA ILE A 19 -6.43 7.27 2.37
C ILE A 19 -5.94 6.57 1.10
N LEU A 20 -4.98 7.16 0.41
CA LEU A 20 -4.35 6.56 -0.76
C LEU A 20 -2.85 6.47 -0.51
N GLY A 21 -2.27 5.31 -0.75
CA GLY A 21 -0.85 5.10 -0.61
C GLY A 21 -0.31 4.08 -1.60
N ALA A 22 0.99 4.14 -1.83
CA ALA A 22 1.71 3.16 -2.58
C ALA A 22 3.09 2.97 -1.96
N ARG A 23 3.53 1.72 -1.90
CA ARG A 23 4.87 1.36 -1.52
C ARG A 23 5.60 0.81 -2.73
N TYR A 24 6.59 1.54 -3.19
CA TYR A 24 7.55 1.09 -4.18
C TYR A 24 8.70 0.36 -3.49
N THR A 25 8.99 -0.86 -3.91
CA THR A 25 10.11 -1.66 -3.42
C THR A 25 10.99 -2.05 -4.59
N ASN A 26 12.22 -1.57 -4.58
CA ASN A 26 13.27 -1.99 -5.49
C ASN A 26 14.11 -3.07 -4.78
N TRP A 27 13.90 -4.30 -5.23
CA TRP A 27 14.63 -5.47 -4.78
C TRP A 27 15.74 -5.74 -5.78
N ARG A 28 16.97 -5.49 -5.36
CA ARG A 28 18.18 -5.75 -6.15
C ARG A 28 18.95 -6.87 -5.50
N VAL A 29 19.16 -7.95 -6.26
CA VAL A 29 20.04 -9.06 -5.90
C VAL A 29 21.20 -9.02 -6.88
N ASP A 30 22.39 -8.70 -6.35
CA ASP A 30 23.65 -8.85 -7.06
C ASP A 30 24.28 -10.18 -6.62
N THR A 31 24.43 -11.13 -7.55
CA THR A 31 25.15 -12.41 -7.36
C THR A 31 26.35 -12.44 -8.30
N LEU A 32 27.37 -13.25 -7.98
CA LEU A 32 28.63 -13.41 -8.73
C LEU A 32 28.45 -13.63 -10.26
N THR A 33 27.30 -14.13 -10.70
CA THR A 33 27.01 -14.47 -12.11
C THR A 33 25.77 -13.78 -12.68
N TYR A 34 24.97 -13.07 -11.87
CA TYR A 34 23.71 -12.48 -12.32
C TYR A 34 23.26 -11.33 -11.40
N SER A 35 22.76 -10.26 -12.02
CA SER A 35 22.13 -9.13 -11.33
C SER A 35 20.65 -9.11 -11.70
N MET A 36 19.77 -9.35 -10.72
CA MET A 36 18.32 -9.30 -10.91
C MET A 36 17.75 -8.07 -10.19
N GLU A 37 17.06 -7.22 -10.95
CA GLU A 37 16.30 -6.11 -10.40
C GLU A 37 14.80 -6.40 -10.53
N LYS A 38 14.11 -6.52 -9.40
CA LYS A 38 12.66 -6.68 -9.32
C LYS A 38 12.08 -5.43 -8.68
N ASN A 39 11.25 -4.73 -9.46
CA ASN A 39 10.48 -3.59 -8.98
C ASN A 39 9.08 -4.09 -8.63
N HIS A 40 8.67 -3.88 -7.38
CA HIS A 40 7.35 -4.26 -6.89
C HIS A 40 6.65 -3.05 -6.28
N THR A 41 5.45 -2.75 -6.79
CA THR A 41 4.62 -1.66 -6.30
C THR A 41 3.42 -2.24 -5.58
N THR A 42 3.30 -1.94 -4.30
CA THR A 42 2.20 -2.39 -3.46
C THR A 42 1.24 -1.23 -3.22
N PRO A 43 0.04 -1.22 -3.85
CA PRO A 43 -0.95 -0.18 -3.62
C PRO A 43 -1.69 -0.38 -2.29
N TYR A 44 -2.10 0.74 -1.71
CA TYR A 44 -2.93 0.84 -0.51
C TYR A 44 -4.02 1.88 -0.77
N ALA A 45 -5.29 1.50 -0.60
CA ALA A 45 -6.40 2.43 -0.63
C ALA A 45 -7.30 2.14 0.57
N GLY A 46 -7.79 3.19 1.22
CA GLY A 46 -8.68 3.13 2.37
C GLY A 46 -9.70 4.23 2.25
N LEU A 47 -10.92 3.95 2.65
CA LEU A 47 -12.01 4.91 2.69
C LEU A 47 -12.70 4.75 4.03
N VAL A 48 -12.85 5.86 4.74
CA VAL A 48 -13.53 5.94 6.02
C VAL A 48 -14.69 6.89 5.84
N PHE A 49 -15.87 6.44 6.22
CA PHE A 49 -17.09 7.23 6.16
C PHE A 49 -17.76 7.24 7.54
N ASP A 50 -17.94 8.43 8.08
CA ASP A 50 -18.60 8.66 9.36
C ASP A 50 -20.11 8.72 9.14
N ILE A 51 -20.82 7.74 9.68
CA ILE A 51 -22.28 7.61 9.54
C ILE A 51 -22.97 8.57 10.51
N ASN A 52 -22.42 8.72 11.71
CA ASN A 52 -22.86 9.65 12.76
C ASN A 52 -21.73 9.83 13.79
N ASP A 53 -21.96 10.64 14.84
CA ASP A 53 -20.96 10.96 15.87
C ASP A 53 -20.41 9.73 16.63
N ASN A 54 -21.02 8.55 16.47
CA ASN A 54 -20.67 7.32 17.19
C ASN A 54 -20.30 6.14 16.28
N TRP A 55 -20.61 6.21 14.98
CA TRP A 55 -20.43 5.11 14.05
C TRP A 55 -19.71 5.57 12.80
N SER A 56 -18.61 4.90 12.51
CA SER A 56 -17.86 5.06 11.28
C SER A 56 -17.71 3.70 10.62
N THR A 57 -17.88 3.68 9.30
CA THR A 57 -17.58 2.52 8.46
C THR A 57 -16.25 2.74 7.75
N TYR A 58 -15.47 1.68 7.62
CA TYR A 58 -14.21 1.70 6.88
C TYR A 58 -14.18 0.60 5.84
N ALA A 59 -13.65 0.92 4.67
CA ALA A 59 -13.38 0.00 3.60
C ALA A 59 -11.94 0.20 3.15
N SER A 60 -11.09 -0.81 3.27
CA SER A 60 -9.70 -0.73 2.84
C SER A 60 -9.35 -1.83 1.85
N TYR A 61 -8.70 -1.43 0.77
CA TYR A 61 -8.03 -2.30 -0.18
C TYR A 61 -6.52 -2.23 0.07
N THR A 62 -6.00 -3.26 0.73
CA THR A 62 -4.56 -3.43 0.93
C THR A 62 -4.08 -4.61 0.10
N SER A 63 -3.21 -4.38 -0.88
CA SER A 63 -2.47 -5.48 -1.47
C SER A 63 -1.28 -5.78 -0.55
N ILE A 64 -1.06 -7.02 -0.16
CA ILE A 64 0.19 -7.44 0.47
C ILE A 64 0.82 -8.47 -0.46
N PHE A 65 1.97 -8.14 -1.03
CA PHE A 65 2.70 -9.08 -1.88
C PHE A 65 3.54 -9.95 -0.96
N GLN A 66 2.97 -11.09 -0.58
CA GLN A 66 3.69 -12.14 0.10
C GLN A 66 4.20 -13.09 -0.99
N PRO A 67 5.52 -13.17 -1.25
CA PRO A 67 6.03 -14.20 -2.14
C PRO A 67 5.72 -15.55 -1.50
N GLN A 68 4.65 -16.20 -1.97
CA GLN A 68 4.27 -17.52 -1.52
C GLN A 68 5.22 -18.50 -2.22
N ASN A 69 6.12 -19.10 -1.45
CA ASN A 69 6.77 -20.34 -1.88
C ASN A 69 5.66 -21.40 -1.86
N ASP A 70 4.98 -21.58 -2.99
CA ASP A 70 4.29 -22.83 -3.27
C ASP A 70 5.39 -23.89 -3.40
N ARG A 71 5.43 -24.79 -2.42
CA ARG A 71 6.34 -25.92 -2.37
C ARG A 71 5.59 -27.20 -2.72
#